data_AF-A0A9W6JZF2-F1
#
_entry.id   AF-A0A9W6JZF2-F1
#
_cell.length_a   1.000
_cell.length_b   1.000
_cell.length_c   1.000
_cell.angle_alpha   90.00
_cell.angle_beta   90.00
_cell.angle_gamma   90.00
#
_symmetry.space_group_name_H-M   'P 1'
#
loop_
_entity.id
_entity.type
_entity.pdbx_description
1 polymer ?
#
loop_
_entity_poly.entity_id
_entity_poly.type
_entity_poly.pdbx_seq_one_letter_code
_entity_poly.pdbx_strand_id
1 'polypeptide(L)'
;MNRIDTDVALELASHEGLVRQAYRDSQGVWTWSIGVTSVSGHDVTRYIGRPQPLEHCLAVYAWLLERRYAPALRDAFRGRVLTQAQFAAALSFHYNTGAIARAAWVRLWRAGDTAGARRAFMEWNRPAALLPRRRQECALFFDAAWSHDGGVTEFTRLTAGAMPEPSSARRLDIRAEMAEALRAGMGAPVTPPSATHARPDPPAGTTLAATPPRPATMPAAALAGGLFPIR
;
A
#
# COMPACT_ATOMS: atom_id res chain seq x y z
N MET A 1 17.27 -14.62 -4.19
CA MET A 1 17.35 -13.68 -3.05
C MET A 1 16.01 -12.97 -3.01
N ASN A 2 15.10 -13.39 -2.13
CA ASN A 2 13.72 -12.85 -2.08
C ASN A 2 13.58 -11.97 -0.83
N ARG A 3 14.30 -10.84 -0.83
CA ARG A 3 14.40 -9.88 0.28
C ARG A 3 13.81 -8.55 -0.17
N ILE A 4 13.27 -7.78 0.77
CA ILE A 4 12.88 -6.39 0.49
C ILE A 4 14.12 -5.51 0.60
N ASP A 5 14.40 -4.79 -0.47
CA ASP A 5 15.38 -3.71 -0.52
C ASP A 5 14.70 -2.40 -0.95
N THR A 6 15.50 -1.34 -1.05
CA THR A 6 15.01 0.00 -1.32
C THR A 6 14.24 0.07 -2.63
N ASP A 7 14.75 -0.49 -3.73
CA ASP A 7 14.08 -0.44 -5.04
C ASP A 7 12.75 -1.22 -5.01
N VAL A 8 12.73 -2.40 -4.39
CA VAL A 8 11.49 -3.18 -4.20
C VAL A 8 10.44 -2.36 -3.44
N ALA A 9 10.83 -1.70 -2.35
CA ALA A 9 9.92 -0.92 -1.53
C ALA A 9 9.43 0.36 -2.25
N LEU A 10 10.29 1.01 -3.01
CA LEU A 10 9.99 2.23 -3.78
C LEU A 10 9.11 1.93 -5.00
N GLU A 11 9.33 0.82 -5.68
CA GLU A 11 8.47 0.36 -6.77
C GLU A 11 7.05 0.16 -6.29
N LEU A 12 6.84 -0.46 -5.13
CA LEU A 12 5.50 -0.57 -4.59
C LEU A 12 4.94 0.80 -4.16
N ALA A 13 5.75 1.63 -3.49
CA ALA A 13 5.31 2.94 -3.02
C ALA A 13 4.91 3.87 -4.18
N SER A 14 5.49 3.73 -5.37
CA SER A 14 5.17 4.56 -6.53
C SER A 14 3.72 4.39 -7.03
N HIS A 15 3.11 3.22 -6.78
CA HIS A 15 1.71 2.92 -7.11
C HIS A 15 0.72 3.38 -6.03
N GLU A 16 1.22 3.83 -4.89
CA GLU A 16 0.45 4.19 -3.70
C GLU A 16 0.54 5.70 -3.40
N GLY A 17 -0.39 6.17 -2.57
CA GLY A 17 -0.31 7.49 -1.96
C GLY A 17 0.29 7.40 -0.55
N LEU A 18 1.07 8.40 -0.16
CA LEU A 18 1.52 8.60 1.22
C LEU A 18 0.61 9.61 1.93
N VAL A 19 0.05 9.23 3.08
CA VAL A 19 -0.69 10.14 3.96
C VAL A 19 -0.22 9.96 5.40
N ARG A 20 0.30 11.03 6.02
CA ARG A 20 0.89 10.96 7.36
C ARG A 20 -0.10 10.79 8.51
N GLN A 21 -1.40 10.99 8.26
CA GLN A 21 -2.50 10.76 9.22
C GLN A 21 -3.51 9.77 8.63
N ALA A 22 -4.35 9.17 9.49
CA ALA A 22 -5.33 8.20 9.00
C ALA A 22 -6.38 8.88 8.10
N TYR A 23 -6.76 8.21 7.02
CA TYR A 23 -7.69 8.65 5.99
C TYR A 23 -8.64 7.52 5.60
N ARG A 24 -9.73 7.85 4.91
CA ARG A 24 -10.63 6.90 4.28
C ARG A 24 -10.27 6.71 2.82
N ASP A 25 -10.06 5.47 2.41
CA ASP A 25 -9.86 5.13 1.00
C ASP A 25 -11.17 5.23 0.20
N SER A 26 -11.12 4.89 -1.10
CA SER A 26 -12.28 4.92 -1.99
C SER A 26 -13.40 3.93 -1.62
N GLN A 27 -13.13 2.99 -0.70
CA GLN A 27 -14.09 2.03 -0.16
C GLN A 27 -14.55 2.42 1.26
N GLY A 28 -14.08 3.54 1.80
CA GLY A 28 -14.41 4.02 3.15
C GLY A 28 -13.62 3.31 4.27
N VAL A 29 -12.59 2.53 3.94
CA VAL A 29 -11.75 1.83 4.93
C VAL A 29 -10.72 2.81 5.50
N TRP A 30 -10.52 2.75 6.82
CA TRP A 30 -9.45 3.51 7.47
C TRP A 30 -8.08 2.96 7.05
N THR A 31 -7.29 3.86 6.48
CA THR A 31 -5.96 3.61 5.92
C THR A 31 -5.00 4.69 6.43
N TRP A 32 -3.70 4.39 6.49
CA TRP A 32 -2.67 5.32 6.95
C TRP A 32 -1.34 5.06 6.24
N SER A 33 -0.46 6.07 6.19
CA SER A 33 0.85 5.97 5.55
C SER A 33 0.69 5.53 4.08
N ILE A 34 1.55 4.64 3.60
CA ILE A 34 1.52 4.04 2.28
C ILE A 34 0.57 2.84 2.32
N GLY A 35 -0.74 3.08 2.28
CA GLY A 35 -1.74 2.01 2.17
C GLY A 35 -1.88 1.05 3.36
N VAL A 36 -1.42 1.42 4.57
CA VAL A 36 -1.51 0.55 5.75
C VAL A 36 -2.95 0.55 6.27
N THR A 37 -3.52 -0.62 6.54
CA THR A 37 -4.87 -0.78 7.13
C THR A 37 -4.81 -1.60 8.42
N SER A 38 -5.80 -1.49 9.31
CA SER A 38 -5.80 -2.25 10.59
C SER A 38 -5.80 -3.77 10.41
N VAL A 39 -6.33 -4.28 9.30
CA VAL A 39 -6.33 -5.73 9.00
C VAL A 39 -4.92 -6.29 8.80
N SER A 40 -3.94 -5.42 8.53
CA SER A 40 -2.53 -5.80 8.48
C SER A 40 -1.92 -6.13 9.86
N GLY A 41 -2.68 -5.95 10.94
CA GLY A 41 -2.23 -6.14 12.32
C GLY A 41 -1.54 -4.91 12.92
N HIS A 42 -1.70 -3.74 12.30
CA HIS A 42 -1.29 -2.44 12.84
C HIS A 42 -2.49 -1.52 12.92
N ASP A 43 -3.03 -1.29 14.12
CA ASP A 43 -4.20 -0.42 14.28
C ASP A 43 -3.91 1.00 13.74
N VAL A 44 -4.57 1.41 12.67
CA VAL A 44 -4.35 2.72 12.05
C VAL A 44 -5.25 3.80 12.64
N THR A 45 -6.29 3.43 13.37
CA THR A 45 -7.26 4.39 13.95
C THR A 45 -6.62 5.30 14.99
N ARG A 46 -5.50 4.86 15.61
CA ARG A 46 -4.67 5.67 16.50
C ARG A 46 -4.07 6.93 15.85
N TYR A 47 -4.06 7.02 14.52
CA TYR A 47 -3.53 8.15 13.75
C TYR A 47 -4.61 9.09 13.19
N ILE A 48 -5.89 8.91 13.56
CA ILE A 48 -6.96 9.83 13.18
C ILE A 48 -6.69 11.20 13.79
N GLY A 49 -6.56 12.23 12.94
CA GLY A 49 -6.22 13.60 13.37
C GLY A 49 -4.83 13.74 14.01
N ARG A 50 -3.95 12.73 13.84
CA ARG A 50 -2.63 12.67 14.47
C ARG A 50 -1.55 12.33 13.44
N PRO A 51 -1.13 13.29 12.60
CA PRO A 51 -0.05 13.09 11.65
C PRO A 51 1.20 12.54 12.32
N GLN A 52 1.89 11.63 11.65
CA GLN A 52 3.12 11.03 12.12
C GLN A 52 4.32 11.48 11.28
N PRO A 53 5.54 11.45 11.85
CA PRO A 53 6.77 11.68 11.08
C PRO A 53 6.91 10.71 9.90
N LEU A 54 7.64 11.13 8.85
CA LEU A 54 7.86 10.32 7.65
C LEU A 54 8.59 9.02 8.00
N GLU A 55 9.58 9.11 8.88
CA GLU A 55 10.42 8.01 9.33
C GLU A 55 9.56 6.91 9.97
N HIS A 56 8.57 7.28 10.79
CA HIS A 56 7.62 6.33 11.37
C HIS A 56 6.69 5.73 10.31
N CYS A 57 6.22 6.55 9.37
CA CYS A 57 5.40 6.08 8.24
C CYS A 57 6.14 5.00 7.43
N LEU A 58 7.41 5.23 7.11
CA LEU A 58 8.24 4.31 6.33
C LEU A 58 8.69 3.09 7.14
N ALA A 59 9.00 3.25 8.42
CA ALA A 59 9.36 2.12 9.29
C ALA A 59 8.21 1.10 9.41
N VAL A 60 6.97 1.57 9.61
CA VAL A 60 5.82 0.66 9.65
C VAL A 60 5.56 0.04 8.28
N TYR A 61 5.68 0.81 7.19
CA TYR A 61 5.55 0.27 5.84
C TYR A 61 6.59 -0.83 5.55
N ALA A 62 7.87 -0.59 5.82
CA ALA A 62 8.93 -1.58 5.66
C ALA A 62 8.68 -2.85 6.51
N TRP A 63 8.30 -2.68 7.78
CA TRP A 63 7.90 -3.78 8.66
C TRP A 63 6.74 -4.58 8.07
N LEU A 64 5.73 -3.87 7.53
CA LEU A 64 4.54 -4.48 6.98
C LEU A 64 4.87 -5.36 5.78
N LEU A 65 5.68 -4.86 4.85
CA LEU A 65 6.06 -5.62 3.68
C LEU A 65 6.81 -6.91 4.06
N GLU A 66 7.76 -6.83 5.00
CA GLU A 66 8.57 -8.00 5.40
C GLU A 66 7.78 -9.03 6.21
N ARG A 67 6.94 -8.55 7.14
CA ARG A 67 6.28 -9.40 8.14
C ARG A 67 4.91 -9.90 7.71
N ARG A 68 4.21 -9.18 6.82
CA ARG A 68 2.84 -9.53 6.42
C ARG A 68 2.69 -9.94 4.96
N TYR A 69 3.47 -9.37 4.04
CA TYR A 69 3.29 -9.64 2.60
C TYR A 69 4.33 -10.60 2.02
N ALA A 70 5.62 -10.40 2.30
CA ALA A 70 6.69 -11.26 1.80
C ALA A 70 6.52 -12.77 2.12
N PRO A 71 5.97 -13.20 3.28
CA PRO A 71 5.74 -14.62 3.54
C PRO A 71 4.84 -15.32 2.51
N ALA A 72 3.76 -14.67 2.06
CA ALA A 72 2.84 -15.24 1.08
C ALA A 72 3.50 -15.42 -0.29
N LEU A 73 4.40 -14.51 -0.68
CA LEU A 73 5.22 -14.67 -1.89
C LEU A 73 6.18 -15.85 -1.74
N ARG A 74 6.89 -15.92 -0.62
CA ARG A 74 7.85 -17.00 -0.35
C ARG A 74 7.18 -18.38 -0.44
N ASP A 75 5.93 -18.47 -0.01
CA ASP A 75 5.13 -19.69 -0.15
C ASP A 75 4.64 -19.93 -1.59
N ALA A 76 4.01 -18.92 -2.22
CA ALA A 76 3.47 -19.03 -3.58
C ALA A 76 4.53 -19.39 -4.64
N PHE A 77 5.77 -18.94 -4.43
CA PHE A 77 6.92 -19.19 -5.31
C PHE A 77 7.91 -20.22 -4.74
N ARG A 78 7.49 -21.04 -3.76
CA ARG A 78 8.35 -22.06 -3.15
C ARG A 78 9.03 -22.94 -4.22
N GLY A 79 10.35 -23.11 -4.06
CA GLY A 79 11.20 -23.85 -5.00
C GLY A 79 11.61 -23.06 -6.26
N ARG A 80 11.25 -21.78 -6.37
CA ARG A 80 11.68 -20.89 -7.44
C ARG A 80 12.41 -19.68 -6.85
N VAL A 81 13.56 -19.34 -7.44
CA VAL A 81 14.28 -18.10 -7.12
C VAL A 81 13.75 -17.03 -8.06
N LEU A 82 13.18 -15.96 -7.51
CA LEU A 82 12.73 -14.82 -8.29
C LEU A 82 13.89 -13.86 -8.53
N THR A 83 13.87 -13.19 -9.69
CA THR A 83 14.66 -11.96 -9.85
C THR A 83 14.12 -10.87 -8.93
N GLN A 84 14.91 -9.83 -8.68
CA GLN A 84 14.47 -8.67 -7.88
C GLN A 84 13.20 -8.05 -8.47
N ALA A 85 13.16 -7.85 -9.79
CA ALA A 85 12.01 -7.30 -10.50
C ALA A 85 10.76 -8.21 -10.38
N GLN A 86 10.91 -9.52 -10.52
CA GLN A 86 9.81 -10.47 -10.32
C GLN A 86 9.27 -10.41 -8.90
N PHE A 87 10.15 -10.33 -7.90
CA PHE A 87 9.75 -10.23 -6.51
C PHE A 87 9.02 -8.90 -6.23
N ALA A 88 9.52 -7.77 -6.75
CA ALA A 88 8.88 -6.46 -6.64
C ALA A 88 7.48 -6.43 -7.27
N ALA A 89 7.34 -6.95 -8.50
CA ALA A 89 6.05 -7.03 -9.18
C ALA A 89 5.05 -7.93 -8.45
N ALA A 90 5.48 -9.11 -7.99
CA ALA A 90 4.63 -10.01 -7.22
C ALA A 90 4.22 -9.39 -5.88
N LEU A 91 5.11 -8.61 -5.25
CA LEU A 91 4.84 -7.95 -3.98
C LEU A 91 3.82 -6.85 -4.18
N SER A 92 3.98 -6.02 -5.22
CA SER A 92 3.02 -4.98 -5.56
C SER A 92 1.64 -5.53 -5.91
N PHE A 93 1.60 -6.60 -6.71
CA PHE A 93 0.38 -7.32 -7.01
C PHE A 93 -0.31 -7.83 -5.73
N HIS A 94 0.46 -8.46 -4.83
CA HIS A 94 -0.10 -9.02 -3.60
C HIS A 94 -0.57 -7.93 -2.64
N TYR A 95 0.17 -6.83 -2.53
CA TYR A 95 -0.18 -5.69 -1.69
C TYR A 95 -1.55 -5.13 -2.03
N ASN A 96 -1.84 -5.02 -3.33
CA ASN A 96 -3.09 -4.49 -3.83
C ASN A 96 -4.27 -5.48 -3.75
N THR A 97 -4.01 -6.78 -3.88
CA THR A 97 -5.08 -7.78 -4.14
C THR A 97 -5.27 -8.83 -3.06
N GLY A 98 -4.28 -9.02 -2.18
CA GLY A 98 -4.26 -10.12 -1.21
C GLY A 98 -4.22 -11.52 -1.86
N ALA A 99 -4.05 -11.64 -3.17
CA ALA A 99 -4.46 -12.84 -3.90
C ALA A 99 -3.34 -13.71 -4.48
N ILE A 100 -2.07 -13.46 -4.13
CA ILE A 100 -0.92 -14.11 -4.77
C ILE A 100 -0.99 -15.65 -4.74
N ALA A 101 -1.47 -16.22 -3.63
CA ALA A 101 -1.59 -17.67 -3.45
C ALA A 101 -2.60 -18.34 -4.40
N ARG A 102 -3.63 -17.61 -4.85
CA ARG A 102 -4.70 -18.12 -5.72
C ARG A 102 -4.63 -17.58 -7.16
N ALA A 103 -3.64 -16.77 -7.48
CA ALA A 103 -3.55 -16.13 -8.77
C ALA A 103 -3.13 -17.13 -9.86
N ALA A 104 -3.98 -17.33 -10.87
CA ALA A 104 -3.73 -18.29 -11.94
C ALA A 104 -2.41 -18.02 -12.70
N TRP A 105 -2.00 -16.75 -12.82
CA TRP A 105 -0.75 -16.37 -13.47
C TRP A 105 0.49 -16.97 -12.76
N VAL A 106 0.45 -17.10 -11.42
CA VAL A 106 1.55 -17.72 -10.65
C VAL A 106 1.66 -19.21 -11.01
N ARG A 107 0.52 -19.92 -11.08
CA ARG A 107 0.48 -21.34 -11.47
C ARG A 107 1.00 -21.55 -12.90
N LEU A 108 0.56 -20.72 -13.85
CA LEU A 108 0.98 -20.78 -15.25
C LEU A 108 2.48 -20.51 -15.39
N TRP A 109 2.99 -19.47 -14.71
CA TRP A 109 4.42 -19.15 -14.72
C TRP A 109 5.27 -20.29 -14.13
N ARG A 110 4.84 -20.89 -13.01
CA ARG A 110 5.54 -22.04 -12.39
C ARG A 110 5.60 -23.26 -13.30
N ALA A 111 4.61 -23.42 -14.18
CA ALA A 111 4.55 -24.47 -15.20
C ALA A 111 5.35 -24.16 -16.48
N GLY A 112 5.96 -22.97 -16.57
CA GLY A 112 6.72 -22.53 -17.75
C GLY A 112 5.87 -21.89 -18.85
N ASP A 113 4.55 -21.74 -18.64
CA ASP A 113 3.66 -21.05 -19.59
C ASP A 113 3.72 -19.54 -19.38
N THR A 114 4.79 -18.92 -19.90
CA THR A 114 5.02 -17.48 -19.81
C THR A 114 3.92 -16.67 -20.51
N ALA A 115 3.46 -17.12 -21.68
CA ALA A 115 2.44 -16.41 -22.45
C ALA A 115 1.08 -16.44 -21.74
N GLY A 116 0.67 -17.60 -21.24
CA GLY A 116 -0.53 -17.75 -20.42
C GLY A 116 -0.44 -16.94 -19.13
N ALA A 117 0.71 -16.94 -18.46
CA ALA A 117 0.92 -16.16 -17.24
C ALA A 117 0.74 -14.65 -17.49
N ARG A 118 1.31 -14.09 -18.56
CA ARG A 118 1.12 -12.67 -18.93
C ARG A 118 -0.35 -12.33 -19.14
N ARG A 119 -1.09 -13.16 -19.90
CA ARG A 119 -2.53 -12.94 -20.12
C ARG A 119 -3.31 -12.98 -18.80
N ALA A 120 -3.10 -14.02 -18.00
CA ALA A 120 -3.79 -14.20 -16.72
C ALA A 120 -3.44 -13.11 -15.70
N PHE A 121 -2.24 -12.52 -15.76
CA PHE A 121 -1.87 -11.37 -14.92
C PHE A 121 -2.76 -10.16 -15.26
N MET A 122 -2.94 -9.89 -16.55
CA MET A 122 -3.72 -8.76 -17.04
C MET A 122 -5.24 -8.86 -16.80
N GLU A 123 -5.74 -10.03 -16.41
CA GLU A 123 -7.15 -10.23 -16.02
C GLU A 123 -7.49 -9.58 -14.66
N TRP A 124 -6.48 -9.26 -13.84
CA TRP A 124 -6.63 -8.58 -12.54
C TRP A 124 -6.86 -7.07 -12.65
N ASN A 125 -7.71 -6.67 -13.59
CA ASN A 125 -7.90 -5.29 -14.05
C ASN A 125 -9.20 -4.64 -13.56
N ARG A 126 -9.83 -5.18 -12.51
CA ARG A 126 -11.09 -4.65 -11.94
C ARG A 126 -10.87 -4.04 -10.55
N PRO A 127 -11.25 -2.77 -10.34
CA PRO A 127 -11.86 -1.84 -11.29
C PRO A 127 -10.91 -1.43 -12.43
N ALA A 128 -11.45 -0.95 -13.56
CA ALA A 128 -10.68 -0.60 -14.78
C ALA A 128 -9.53 0.38 -14.53
N ALA A 129 -9.65 1.23 -13.49
CA ALA A 129 -8.59 2.11 -13.04
C ALA A 129 -7.28 1.37 -12.69
N LEU A 130 -7.32 0.07 -12.34
CA LEU A 130 -6.13 -0.74 -12.04
C LEU A 130 -5.36 -1.18 -13.28
N LEU A 131 -5.93 -1.06 -14.48
CA LEU A 131 -5.28 -1.54 -15.70
C LEU A 131 -3.87 -0.94 -15.93
N PRO A 132 -3.61 0.37 -15.73
CA PRO A 132 -2.26 0.93 -15.82
C PRO A 132 -1.28 0.29 -14.84
N ARG A 133 -1.67 0.13 -13.56
CA ARG A 133 -0.84 -0.54 -12.54
C ARG A 133 -0.52 -1.98 -12.93
N ARG A 134 -1.53 -2.74 -13.37
CA ARG A 134 -1.33 -4.14 -13.84
C ARG A 134 -0.39 -4.24 -15.03
N ARG A 135 -0.44 -3.28 -15.97
CA ARG A 135 0.52 -3.23 -17.10
C ARG A 135 1.95 -3.04 -16.60
N GLN A 136 2.17 -2.11 -15.67
CA GLN A 136 3.48 -1.84 -15.09
C GLN A 136 4.01 -3.03 -14.30
N GLU A 137 3.20 -3.64 -13.44
CA GLU A 137 3.61 -4.85 -12.70
C GLU A 137 3.89 -6.05 -13.61
N CYS A 138 3.10 -6.25 -14.68
CA CYS A 138 3.34 -7.31 -15.65
C CYS A 138 4.67 -7.05 -16.40
N ALA A 139 4.89 -5.82 -16.88
CA ALA A 139 6.15 -5.44 -17.52
C ALA A 139 7.34 -5.57 -16.57
N LEU A 140 7.19 -5.19 -15.30
CA LEU A 140 8.22 -5.39 -14.29
C LEU A 140 8.52 -6.89 -14.08
N PHE A 141 7.50 -7.72 -13.95
CA PHE A 141 7.70 -9.15 -13.68
C PHE A 141 8.39 -9.87 -14.84
N PHE A 142 7.99 -9.61 -16.07
CA PHE A 142 8.45 -10.38 -17.22
C PHE A 142 9.53 -9.70 -18.06
N ASP A 143 9.65 -8.38 -17.98
CA ASP A 143 10.57 -7.56 -18.79
C ASP A 143 11.57 -6.75 -17.94
N ALA A 144 11.50 -6.87 -16.60
CA ALA A 144 12.31 -6.08 -15.66
C ALA A 144 12.20 -4.55 -15.84
N ALA A 145 11.05 -4.10 -16.35
CA ALA A 145 10.76 -2.68 -16.57
C ALA A 145 10.30 -2.00 -15.26
N TRP A 146 11.25 -1.44 -14.51
CA TRP A 146 10.99 -0.62 -13.33
C TRP A 146 10.26 0.68 -13.68
N SER A 147 9.37 1.12 -12.79
CA SER A 147 8.53 2.28 -13.01
C SER A 147 8.72 3.40 -11.98
N HIS A 148 9.33 3.10 -10.81
CA HIS A 148 9.63 4.14 -9.83
C HIS A 148 10.73 5.10 -10.28
N ASP A 149 10.56 6.37 -9.92
CA ASP A 149 11.56 7.44 -10.02
C ASP A 149 12.23 7.73 -8.67
N GLY A 150 11.92 6.94 -7.63
CA GLY A 150 12.36 7.09 -6.25
C GLY A 150 11.45 7.91 -5.34
N GLY A 151 10.40 8.52 -5.90
CA GLY A 151 9.43 9.30 -5.14
C GLY A 151 8.12 8.58 -4.82
N VAL A 152 7.35 9.19 -3.93
CA VAL A 152 5.94 8.86 -3.64
C VAL A 152 5.08 10.11 -3.78
N THR A 153 3.81 9.94 -4.13
CA THR A 153 2.84 11.03 -4.11
C THR A 153 2.30 11.19 -2.70
N GLU A 154 2.66 12.27 -2.03
CA GLU A 154 2.18 12.59 -0.69
C GLU A 154 0.97 13.51 -0.76
N PHE A 155 -0.10 13.15 -0.04
CA PHE A 155 -1.25 14.03 0.19
C PHE A 155 -1.14 14.64 1.57
N THR A 156 -1.03 15.97 1.60
CA THR A 156 -0.76 16.73 2.84
C THR A 156 -2.03 17.20 3.56
N ARG A 157 -3.19 17.11 2.90
CA ARG A 157 -4.49 17.48 3.47
C ARG A 157 -5.55 16.42 3.21
N LEU A 158 -6.54 16.39 4.10
CA LEU A 158 -7.75 15.59 3.96
C LEU A 158 -8.99 16.48 3.83
N THR A 159 -10.00 15.99 3.14
CA THR A 159 -11.34 16.58 3.14
C THR A 159 -12.04 16.37 4.49
N ALA A 160 -13.19 17.03 4.70
CA ALA A 160 -14.03 16.80 5.87
C ALA A 160 -14.48 15.33 6.03
N GLY A 161 -14.57 14.58 4.92
CA GLY A 161 -14.85 13.14 4.91
C GLY A 161 -13.64 12.26 5.20
N ALA A 162 -12.52 12.85 5.64
CA ALA A 162 -11.23 12.21 5.85
C ALA A 162 -10.64 11.54 4.61
N MET A 163 -10.94 12.01 3.40
CA MET A 163 -10.35 11.49 2.16
C MET A 163 -9.14 12.34 1.73
N PRO A 164 -8.11 11.77 1.08
CA PRO A 164 -6.98 12.54 0.56
C PRO A 164 -7.44 13.64 -0.41
N GLU A 165 -6.98 14.87 -0.21
CA GLU A 165 -7.37 16.00 -1.05
C GLU A 165 -6.43 16.09 -2.27
N PRO A 166 -6.91 15.90 -3.53
CA PRO A 166 -6.04 15.89 -4.71
C PRO A 166 -5.22 17.17 -4.91
N SER A 167 -5.78 18.33 -4.52
CA SER A 167 -5.10 19.64 -4.58
C SER A 167 -3.89 19.75 -3.62
N SER A 168 -3.73 18.80 -2.70
CA SER A 168 -2.65 18.75 -1.71
C SER A 168 -1.52 17.80 -2.10
N ALA A 169 -1.66 17.13 -3.25
CA ALA A 169 -0.70 16.17 -3.76
C ALA A 169 0.63 16.85 -4.09
N ARG A 170 1.73 16.28 -3.60
CA ARG A 170 3.10 16.67 -3.98
C ARG A 170 3.98 15.46 -4.17
N ARG A 171 4.98 15.57 -5.03
CA ARG A 171 6.00 14.54 -5.17
C ARG A 171 7.03 14.69 -4.04
N LEU A 172 7.33 13.59 -3.36
CA LEU A 172 8.33 13.53 -2.30
C LEU A 172 9.33 12.42 -2.65
N ASP A 173 10.60 12.76 -2.81
CA ASP A 173 11.69 11.78 -2.85
C ASP A 173 11.84 11.16 -1.45
N ILE A 174 11.81 9.83 -1.37
CA ILE A 174 11.90 9.08 -0.12
C ILE A 174 13.02 8.04 -0.15
N ARG A 175 13.96 8.12 -1.09
CA ARG A 175 15.03 7.12 -1.25
C ARG A 175 15.87 6.94 0.00
N ALA A 176 16.34 8.05 0.57
CA ALA A 176 17.23 8.04 1.71
C ALA A 176 16.51 7.51 2.96
N GLU A 177 15.30 8.01 3.22
CA GLU A 177 14.49 7.63 4.36
C GLU A 177 13.99 6.18 4.26
N MET A 178 13.69 5.70 3.06
CA MET A 178 13.33 4.29 2.83
C MET A 178 14.52 3.36 3.08
N ALA A 179 15.71 3.71 2.56
CA ALA A 179 16.92 2.92 2.81
C ALA A 179 17.23 2.84 4.31
N GLU A 180 17.06 3.95 5.04
CA GLU A 180 17.24 4.00 6.48
C GLU A 180 16.19 3.15 7.22
N ALA A 181 14.91 3.27 6.84
CA ALA A 181 13.83 2.47 7.44
C ALA A 181 14.07 0.96 7.29
N LEU A 182 14.51 0.51 6.11
CA LEU A 182 14.85 -0.89 5.84
C LEU A 182 16.07 -1.35 6.65
N ARG A 183 17.08 -0.48 6.79
CA ARG A 183 18.26 -0.75 7.62
C ARG A 183 17.89 -0.91 9.10
N ALA A 184 17.03 -0.04 9.62
CA ALA A 184 16.60 -0.06 11.01
C ALA A 184 15.66 -1.24 11.34
N GLY A 185 14.75 -1.60 10.43
CA GLY A 185 13.80 -2.71 10.60
C GLY A 185 14.43 -4.10 10.68
N MET A 186 15.69 -4.25 10.25
CA MET A 186 16.48 -5.48 10.43
C MET A 186 17.10 -5.62 11.83
N GLY A 187 17.04 -4.58 12.69
CA GLY A 187 17.80 -4.51 13.94
C GLY A 187 17.03 -4.20 15.24
N ALA A 188 15.75 -3.77 15.21
CA ALA A 188 15.05 -3.40 16.46
C ALA A 188 13.53 -3.66 16.44
N PRO A 189 12.92 -4.00 17.59
CA PRO A 189 11.47 -3.95 17.74
C PRO A 189 10.99 -2.50 17.62
N VAL A 190 10.05 -2.24 16.70
CA VAL A 190 9.36 -0.96 16.57
C VAL A 190 8.61 -0.70 17.88
N THR A 191 9.24 0.07 18.77
CA THR A 191 8.59 0.54 19.99
C THR A 191 7.77 1.75 19.57
N PRO A 192 6.44 1.78 19.81
CA PRO A 192 5.66 2.97 19.52
C PRO A 192 6.22 4.16 20.34
N PRO A 193 6.24 5.38 19.79
CA PRO A 193 6.64 6.54 20.56
C PRO A 193 5.74 6.66 21.80
N SER A 194 6.37 6.73 22.97
CA SER A 194 5.71 6.97 24.25
C SER A 194 4.90 8.25 24.17
N ALA A 195 3.58 8.13 24.25
CA ALA A 195 2.67 9.26 24.35
C ALA A 195 2.95 10.01 25.65
N THR A 196 3.77 11.05 25.59
CA THR A 196 4.04 11.94 26.72
C THR A 196 3.55 13.34 26.41
N HIS A 197 2.28 13.52 26.06
CA HIS A 197 1.64 14.84 26.05
C HIS A 197 0.35 14.78 26.85
N ALA A 198 0.22 15.72 27.79
CA ALA A 198 -0.83 15.81 28.79
C ALA A 198 -2.24 15.81 28.16
N ARG A 199 -3.16 15.09 28.80
CA ARG A 199 -4.60 15.12 28.49
C ARG A 199 -5.15 16.52 28.82
N PRO A 200 -5.87 17.19 27.90
CA PRO A 200 -6.90 18.14 28.29
C PRO A 200 -8.15 17.36 28.71
N ASP A 201 -8.84 17.83 29.76
CA ASP A 201 -10.06 17.22 30.28
C ASP A 201 -11.20 17.20 29.25
N PRO A 202 -12.07 16.16 29.27
CA PRO A 202 -13.19 16.08 28.35
C PRO A 202 -14.36 16.98 28.79
N PRO A 203 -15.03 17.69 27.87
CA PRO A 203 -16.36 18.23 28.15
C PRO A 203 -17.42 17.12 28.05
N ALA A 204 -18.43 17.25 28.91
CA ALA A 204 -19.49 16.26 29.13
C ALA A 204 -20.52 16.18 27.99
N GLY A 205 -20.91 14.94 27.67
CA GLY A 205 -22.27 14.53 27.27
C GLY A 205 -22.80 14.96 25.90
N THR A 206 -23.14 13.98 25.05
CA THR A 206 -24.48 13.82 24.43
C THR A 206 -24.50 12.54 23.60
N THR A 207 -25.39 11.63 23.95
CA THR A 207 -25.74 10.41 23.21
C THR A 207 -26.58 10.78 21.99
N LEU A 208 -26.27 10.25 20.79
CA LEU A 208 -27.23 10.23 19.69
C LEU A 208 -27.19 8.91 18.91
N ALA A 209 -28.38 8.38 18.68
CA ALA A 209 -28.68 7.07 18.13
C ALA A 209 -28.35 6.94 16.63
N ALA A 210 -28.04 5.71 16.22
CA ALA A 210 -27.74 5.33 14.85
C ALA A 210 -29.02 5.04 14.04
N THR A 211 -29.12 5.62 12.84
CA THR A 211 -30.09 5.25 11.79
C THR A 211 -29.30 4.99 10.51
N PRO A 212 -29.58 3.92 9.73
CA PRO A 212 -28.79 3.57 8.55
C PRO A 212 -29.30 4.30 7.29
N PRO A 213 -28.42 4.82 6.40
CA PRO A 213 -28.87 5.27 5.09
C PRO A 213 -28.62 4.23 3.98
N ARG A 214 -29.63 4.17 3.11
CA ARG A 214 -29.77 3.43 1.83
C ARG A 214 -28.88 4.03 0.71
N PRO A 215 -28.72 3.34 -0.44
CA PRO A 215 -27.68 3.63 -1.42
C PRO A 215 -28.03 4.81 -2.33
N ALA A 216 -27.04 5.66 -2.63
CA ALA A 216 -27.13 6.71 -3.64
C ALA A 216 -26.10 6.48 -4.75
N THR A 217 -26.58 6.57 -5.99
CA THR A 217 -25.86 6.46 -7.25
C THR A 217 -25.38 7.83 -7.75
N MET A 218 -24.33 7.83 -8.60
CA MET A 218 -23.79 8.91 -9.49
C MET A 218 -22.63 9.77 -8.92
N PRO A 219 -21.84 10.49 -9.76
CA PRO A 219 -21.37 10.25 -11.13
C PRO A 219 -19.81 10.26 -11.24
N ALA A 220 -19.30 9.92 -12.43
CA ALA A 220 -17.86 9.85 -12.71
C ALA A 220 -17.24 11.21 -13.04
N ALA A 221 -16.13 11.58 -12.38
CA ALA A 221 -15.23 12.65 -12.82
C ALA A 221 -13.76 12.35 -12.45
N ALA A 222 -12.93 12.44 -13.50
CA ALA A 222 -11.46 12.46 -13.60
C ALA A 222 -10.59 12.27 -12.34
N LEU A 223 -9.82 11.16 -12.33
CA LEU A 223 -8.60 11.02 -11.54
C LEU A 223 -7.48 10.45 -12.43
N ALA A 224 -6.53 11.30 -12.79
CA ALA A 224 -5.17 10.86 -13.10
C ALA A 224 -4.43 10.75 -11.75
N GLY A 225 -4.04 9.53 -11.38
CA GLY A 225 -3.46 9.21 -10.08
C GLY A 225 -4.46 8.44 -9.23
N GLY A 226 -4.37 7.10 -9.28
CA GLY A 226 -5.33 6.23 -8.61
C GLY A 226 -5.26 6.36 -7.09
N LEU A 227 -6.33 6.87 -6.48
CA LEU A 227 -6.70 6.57 -5.10
C LEU A 227 -7.17 5.11 -5.04
N PHE A 228 -6.21 4.18 -5.12
CA PHE A 228 -6.50 2.77 -5.35
C PHE A 228 -7.15 2.09 -4.14
N PRO A 229 -8.15 1.21 -4.37
CA PRO A 229 -8.72 0.38 -3.33
C PRO A 229 -7.72 -0.72 -2.94
N ILE A 230 -7.55 -0.92 -1.64
CA ILE A 230 -6.84 -2.07 -1.08
C ILE A 230 -7.89 -3.14 -0.78
N ARG A 231 -7.64 -4.37 -1.23
CA ARG A 231 -8.44 -5.55 -0.88
C ARG A 231 -7.55 -6.69 -0.45
#